data_AF-A0A820SQ01-F1
#
_entry.id   AF-A0A820SQ01-F1
#
_cell.length_a   1.000
_cell.length_b   1.000
_cell.length_c   1.000
_cell.angle_alpha   90.00
_cell.angle_beta   90.00
_cell.angle_gamma   90.00
#
_symmetry.space_group_name_H-M   'P 1'
#
loop_
_entity.id
_entity.type
_entity.pdbx_description
1 polymer ?
#
loop_
_entity_poly.entity_id
_entity_poly.type
_entity_poly.pdbx_seq_one_letter_code
_entity_poly.pdbx_strand_id
1 'polypeptide(L)'
;MATAKYRVLSIDVECVATSHTHEDRSPCSVAIVDDRCQIIYTSLIKPTEKVVSDLYPLTGLHMEDLEQAPTLEEVLQKIHPLFDATTIIVGQRPQGDIK
;
A
#
# COMPACT_ATOMS: atom_id res chain seq x y z
N MET A 1 21.90 -27.47 -11.61
CA MET A 1 20.51 -26.99 -11.43
C MET A 1 20.58 -25.53 -11.07
N ALA A 2 20.00 -24.64 -11.87
CA ALA A 2 19.87 -23.23 -11.48
C ALA A 2 18.79 -23.16 -10.38
N THR A 3 19.15 -22.66 -9.20
CA THR A 3 18.18 -22.35 -8.16
C THR A 3 17.27 -21.24 -8.69
N ALA A 4 15.95 -21.43 -8.59
CA ALA A 4 14.99 -20.38 -8.90
C ALA A 4 15.33 -19.17 -8.01
N LYS A 5 15.58 -18.02 -8.64
CA LYS A 5 15.92 -16.79 -7.94
C LYS A 5 14.62 -16.15 -7.47
N TYR A 6 14.23 -16.40 -6.23
CA TYR A 6 13.10 -15.71 -5.61
C TYR A 6 13.43 -14.22 -5.46
N ARG A 7 12.41 -13.36 -5.63
CA ARG A 7 12.48 -11.93 -5.32
C ARG A 7 11.76 -11.69 -4.00
N VAL A 8 12.41 -11.04 -3.04
CA VAL A 8 11.75 -10.63 -1.80
C VAL A 8 11.33 -9.18 -1.94
N LEU A 9 10.05 -8.90 -1.71
CA LEU A 9 9.50 -7.55 -1.66
C LEU A 9 8.76 -7.37 -0.34
N SER A 10 8.93 -6.21 0.28
CA SER A 10 8.09 -5.78 1.39
C SER A 10 7.08 -4.76 0.91
N ILE A 11 5.83 -4.90 1.35
CA ILE A 11 4.74 -3.96 1.07
C ILE A 11 4.11 -3.55 2.39
N ASP A 12 3.78 -2.27 2.50
CA ASP A 12 3.07 -1.68 3.63
C ASP A 12 2.06 -0.66 3.08
N VAL A 13 0.85 -0.64 3.66
CA VAL A 13 -0.26 0.21 3.21
C VAL A 13 -0.83 0.95 4.40
N GLU A 14 -0.84 2.28 4.31
CA GLU A 14 -1.53 3.13 5.26
C GLU A 14 -2.95 3.41 4.80
N CYS A 15 -3.88 3.50 5.75
CA CYS A 15 -5.29 3.67 5.46
C CYS A 15 -5.92 4.80 6.28
N VAL A 16 -6.86 5.51 5.66
CA VAL A 16 -7.79 6.42 6.34
C VAL A 16 -9.04 5.67 6.80
N ALA A 17 -9.76 6.23 7.77
CA ALA A 17 -11.03 5.67 8.23
C ALA A 17 -12.21 6.19 7.39
N THR A 18 -13.04 5.27 6.90
CA THR A 18 -14.27 5.60 6.15
C THR A 18 -15.53 5.45 6.99
N SER A 19 -15.41 4.90 8.19
CA SER A 19 -16.47 4.83 9.22
C SER A 19 -15.83 4.75 10.61
N HIS A 20 -16.64 4.45 11.63
CA HIS A 20 -16.23 4.36 13.03
C HIS A 20 -15.82 2.95 13.48
N THR A 21 -15.81 1.96 12.58
CA THR A 21 -15.32 0.60 12.89
C THR A 21 -13.87 0.41 12.45
N HIS A 22 -13.18 -0.56 13.05
CA HIS A 22 -11.77 -0.83 12.72
C HIS A 22 -11.55 -1.41 11.31
N GLU A 23 -12.59 -1.95 10.69
CA GLU A 23 -12.47 -2.61 9.37
C GLU A 23 -12.85 -1.68 8.23
N ASP A 24 -13.59 -0.61 8.51
CA ASP A 24 -14.01 0.39 7.51
C ASP A 24 -12.87 1.38 7.23
N ARG A 25 -11.98 0.95 6.33
CA ARG A 25 -10.76 1.67 5.96
C ARG A 25 -10.59 1.71 4.45
N SER A 26 -9.95 2.79 3.96
CA SER A 26 -9.57 2.94 2.55
C SER A 26 -8.09 3.27 2.44
N PRO A 27 -7.32 2.64 1.52
CA PRO A 27 -5.90 2.92 1.32
C PRO A 27 -5.64 4.39 1.00
N CYS A 28 -4.60 4.95 1.61
CA CYS A 28 -4.16 6.33 1.39
C CYS A 28 -2.67 6.47 1.06
N SER A 29 -1.87 5.44 1.35
CA SER A 29 -0.49 5.37 0.88
C SER A 29 -0.05 3.91 0.75
N VAL A 30 0.89 3.66 -0.15
CA VAL A 30 1.56 2.37 -0.30
C VAL A 30 3.05 2.59 -0.48
N ALA A 31 3.86 1.77 0.17
CA ALA A 31 5.30 1.68 -0.04
C ALA A 31 5.69 0.23 -0.35
N ILE A 32 6.55 0.05 -1.35
CA ILE A 32 7.13 -1.25 -1.72
C ILE A 32 8.65 -1.11 -1.77
N VAL A 33 9.35 -1.97 -1.03
CA VAL A 33 10.82 -2.00 -0.97
C VAL A 33 11.36 -3.40 -1.28
N ASP A 34 12.62 -3.49 -1.69
CA ASP A 34 13.34 -4.75 -1.84
C ASP A 34 14.02 -5.21 -0.53
N ASP A 35 14.73 -6.34 -0.60
CA ASP A 35 15.51 -6.93 0.51
C ASP A 35 16.71 -6.09 0.96
N ARG A 36 17.00 -4.98 0.26
CA ARG A 36 18.03 -4.01 0.59
C ARG A 36 17.45 -2.69 1.05
N CYS A 37 16.14 -2.65 1.33
CA CYS A 37 15.39 -1.46 1.71
C CYS A 37 15.41 -0.36 0.63
N GLN A 38 15.67 -0.71 -0.64
CA GLN A 38 15.53 0.25 -1.73
C GLN A 38 14.06 0.38 -2.11
N ILE A 39 13.61 1.62 -2.28
CA ILE A 39 12.25 1.93 -2.72
C ILE A 39 12.08 1.45 -4.16
N ILE A 40 11.18 0.48 -4.35
CA ILE A 40 10.76 -0.01 -5.66
C ILE A 40 9.59 0.82 -6.17
N TYR A 41 8.65 1.14 -5.28
CA TYR A 41 7.49 1.96 -5.60
C TYR A 41 6.96 2.64 -4.34
N THR A 42 6.44 3.86 -4.50
CA THR A 42 5.69 4.54 -3.45
C THR A 42 4.60 5.36 -4.12
N SER A 43 3.44 5.47 -3.47
CA SER A 43 2.38 6.35 -3.93
C SER A 43 1.50 6.80 -2.78
N LEU A 44 0.96 8.01 -2.90
CA LEU A 44 -0.25 8.39 -2.19
C LEU A 44 -1.45 7.87 -2.98
N ILE A 45 -2.54 7.60 -2.30
CA ILE A 45 -3.77 7.05 -2.89
C ILE A 45 -4.92 7.95 -2.48
N LYS A 46 -5.70 8.42 -3.45
CA LYS A 46 -6.91 9.18 -3.20
C LYS A 46 -8.06 8.23 -2.85
N PRO A 47 -8.60 8.27 -1.62
CA PRO A 47 -9.77 7.49 -1.26
C PRO A 47 -10.97 7.95 -2.10
N THR A 48 -11.80 7.00 -2.52
CA THR A 48 -13.02 7.34 -3.29
C THR A 48 -14.24 7.47 -2.37
N GLU A 49 -14.18 6.83 -1.21
CA GLU A 49 -15.19 6.89 -0.17
C GLU A 49 -15.09 8.18 0.66
N LYS A 50 -16.18 8.50 1.37
CA LYS A 50 -16.15 9.58 2.35
C LYS A 50 -15.24 9.20 3.52
N VAL A 51 -14.21 10.00 3.74
CA VAL A 51 -13.31 9.87 4.89
C VAL A 51 -13.94 10.53 6.12
N VAL A 52 -13.94 9.81 7.26
CA VAL A 52 -14.39 10.34 8.56
C VAL A 52 -13.22 10.73 9.47
N SER A 53 -12.03 10.17 9.23
CA SER A 53 -10.79 10.52 9.90
C SER A 53 -9.61 10.19 9.00
N ASP A 54 -8.67 11.14 8.86
CA ASP A 54 -7.40 10.94 8.14
C ASP A 54 -6.42 10.05 8.91
N LEU A 55 -6.73 9.75 10.18
CA LEU A 55 -5.89 8.98 11.10
C LEU A 55 -4.46 9.53 11.15
N TYR A 56 -4.29 10.86 11.10
CA TYR A 56 -3.00 11.54 11.03
C TYR A 56 -1.91 11.01 11.99
N PRO A 57 -2.18 10.67 13.27
CA PRO A 57 -1.15 10.11 14.15
C PRO A 57 -0.55 8.78 13.69
N LEU A 58 -1.22 8.07 12.78
CA LEU A 58 -0.77 6.82 12.16
C LEU A 58 -0.23 7.07 10.75
N THR A 59 -0.99 7.81 9.93
CA THR A 59 -0.69 8.00 8.50
C THR A 59 0.33 9.09 8.23
N GLY A 60 0.41 10.11 9.10
CA GLY A 60 1.19 11.33 8.88
C GLY A 60 0.65 12.23 7.77
N LEU A 61 -0.57 11.99 7.29
CA LEU A 61 -1.16 12.65 6.12
C LEU A 61 -2.45 13.38 6.48
N HIS A 62 -2.68 14.53 5.84
CA HIS A 62 -3.96 15.20 5.81
C HIS A 62 -4.68 14.94 4.49
N MET A 63 -6.00 15.14 4.47
CA MET A 63 -6.80 14.93 3.25
C MET A 63 -6.37 15.82 2.07
N GLU A 64 -5.80 16.99 2.35
CA GLU A 64 -5.26 17.90 1.34
C GLU A 64 -4.06 17.29 0.58
N ASP A 65 -3.25 16.44 1.24
CA ASP A 65 -2.14 15.73 0.60
C ASP A 65 -2.62 14.73 -0.46
N LEU A 66 -3.87 14.26 -0.34
CA LEU A 66 -4.46 13.22 -1.18
C LEU A 66 -5.31 13.76 -2.33
N GLU A 67 -5.53 15.09 -2.42
CA GLU A 67 -6.46 15.68 -3.38
C GLU A 67 -6.09 15.38 -4.84
N GLN A 68 -4.79 15.38 -5.15
CA GLN A 68 -4.23 15.13 -6.47
C GLN A 68 -3.59 13.74 -6.60
N ALA A 69 -3.74 12.89 -5.58
CA ALA A 69 -3.22 11.53 -5.61
C ALA A 69 -4.01 10.67 -6.62
N PRO A 70 -3.36 9.64 -7.22
CA PRO A 70 -4.06 8.66 -8.05
C PRO A 70 -5.07 7.85 -7.25
N THR A 71 -6.06 7.31 -7.94
CA THR A 71 -7.00 6.34 -7.36
C THR A 71 -6.31 5.01 -7.06
N LEU A 72 -6.92 4.20 -6.19
CA LEU A 72 -6.42 2.85 -5.90
C LEU A 72 -6.28 2.02 -7.17
N GLU A 73 -7.25 2.09 -8.10
CA GLU A 73 -7.20 1.35 -9.36
C GLU A 73 -5.96 1.71 -10.19
N GLU A 74 -5.68 3.01 -10.34
CA GLU A 74 -4.49 3.48 -11.07
C GLU A 74 -3.19 3.03 -10.42
N VAL A 75 -3.14 2.99 -9.09
CA VAL A 75 -1.99 2.48 -8.34
C VAL A 75 -1.85 0.96 -8.50
N LEU A 76 -2.95 0.21 -8.42
CA LEU A 76 -2.97 -1.24 -8.61
C LEU A 76 -2.42 -1.64 -10.00
N GLN A 77 -2.77 -0.89 -11.04
CA GLN A 77 -2.21 -1.07 -12.39
C GLN A 77 -0.69 -0.91 -12.44
N LYS A 78 -0.09 -0.11 -11.56
CA LYS A 78 1.37 0.06 -11.45
C LYS A 78 2.04 -1.00 -10.60
N ILE A 79 1.40 -1.43 -9.50
CA ILE A 79 2.04 -2.35 -8.55
C ILE A 79 1.88 -3.82 -8.93
N HIS A 80 0.76 -4.24 -9.54
CA HIS A 80 0.54 -5.65 -9.87
C HIS A 80 1.67 -6.27 -10.71
N PRO A 81 2.22 -5.59 -11.74
CA PRO A 81 3.34 -6.14 -12.52
C PRO A 81 4.66 -6.30 -11.74
N LEU A 82 4.77 -5.73 -10.52
CA LEU A 82 5.96 -5.88 -9.68
C LEU A 82 6.02 -7.25 -8.98
N PHE A 83 4.87 -7.92 -8.85
CA PHE A 83 4.70 -9.20 -8.19
C PHE A 83 4.44 -10.31 -9.21
N ASP A 84 5.16 -11.42 -9.06
CA ASP A 84 4.96 -12.62 -9.86
C ASP A 84 4.96 -13.88 -8.97
N ALA A 85 4.80 -15.06 -9.58
CA ALA A 85 4.78 -16.34 -8.87
C ALA A 85 6.10 -16.68 -8.13
N THR A 86 7.17 -15.91 -8.34
CA THR A 86 8.47 -16.07 -7.67
C THR A 86 8.70 -15.04 -6.58
N THR A 87 7.75 -14.14 -6.37
CA THR A 87 7.85 -13.06 -5.38
C THR A 87 7.42 -13.55 -4.00
N ILE A 88 8.28 -13.36 -3.01
CA ILE A 88 8.01 -13.58 -1.60
C ILE A 88 7.66 -12.22 -1.00
N ILE A 89 6.43 -12.08 -0.51
CA ILE A 89 5.96 -10.87 0.15
C ILE A 89 6.28 -10.97 1.64
N VAL A 90 6.93 -9.95 2.20
CA VAL A 90 7.29 -9.85 3.62
C VAL A 90 6.75 -8.57 4.24
N GLY A 91 6.41 -8.60 5.52
CA GLY A 91 5.86 -7.44 6.23
C GLY A 91 5.28 -7.82 7.58
N GLN A 92 4.78 -6.85 8.32
CA GLN A 92 4.05 -7.09 9.55
C GLN A 92 2.58 -7.42 9.24
N ARG A 93 2.23 -8.71 9.23
CA ARG A 93 0.89 -9.18 8.85
C ARG A 93 0.48 -8.70 7.44
N PRO A 94 1.26 -9.02 6.39
CA PRO A 94 1.05 -8.50 5.03
C PRO A 94 -0.31 -8.90 4.43
N GLN A 95 -0.98 -9.91 5.01
CA GLN A 95 -2.35 -10.27 4.62
C GLN A 95 -3.38 -9.16 4.91
N GLY A 96 -3.03 -8.19 5.75
CA GLY A 96 -3.85 -6.99 5.97
C GLY A 96 -3.83 -6.04 4.77
N ASP A 97 -2.73 -6.02 4.03
CA ASP A 97 -2.41 -5.01 3.00
C ASP A 97 -2.71 -5.50 1.58
N ILE A 98 -2.62 -6.82 1.36
CA ILE A 98 -2.75 -7.44 0.02
C ILE A 98 -4.14 -8.04 -0.25
N LYS A 99 -5.17 -7.56 0.45
CA LYS A 99 -6.53 -8.09 0.35
C LYS A 99 -7.17 -7.86 -1.02
#